data_AF-J9BZV9-F1
#
_entry.id   AF-J9BZV9-F1
#
_cell.length_a   1.000
_cell.length_b   1.000
_cell.length_c   1.000
_cell.angle_alpha   90.00
_cell.angle_beta   90.00
_cell.angle_gamma   90.00
#
_symmetry.space_group_name_H-M   'P 1'
#
loop_
_entity.id
_entity.type
_entity.pdbx_description
1 polymer ?
#
loop_
_entity_poly.entity_id
_entity_poly.type
_entity_poly.pdbx_seq_one_letter_code
_entity_poly.pdbx_strand_id
1 'polypeptide(L)'
;NWIVKYMVQNTVGRIYLDNNPYSEIKDRMNYLVEPSEPATPENKFRFDDIHDLTCADLACGSGHILNECFDILYQIYIEEGYSRRQAIEDIFKYNLSGIDIDLRAKQLATFALLLKACQKDSSFIDAHCMPRVLNMPKPYAKENLNGDIEEFLDGKQ
;
A
#
# COMPACT_ATOMS: atom_id res chain seq x y z
N ASN A 1 -2.39 -5.34 17.34
CA ASN A 1 -3.20 -4.44 16.51
C ASN A 1 -4.10 -5.29 15.60
N TRP A 2 -5.24 -5.74 16.11
CA TRP A 2 -6.09 -6.72 15.39
C TRP A 2 -6.97 -6.05 14.33
N ILE A 3 -7.43 -4.82 14.61
CA ILE A 3 -8.33 -4.09 13.71
C ILE A 3 -7.66 -3.72 12.40
N VAL A 4 -6.39 -3.29 12.44
CA VAL A 4 -5.65 -2.97 11.21
C VAL A 4 -5.44 -4.23 10.38
N LYS A 5 -5.08 -5.35 11.02
CA LYS A 5 -4.95 -6.65 10.33
C LYS A 5 -6.26 -7.07 9.68
N TYR A 6 -7.37 -6.94 10.40
CA TYR A 6 -8.71 -7.18 9.88
C TYR A 6 -8.99 -6.30 8.64
N MET A 7 -8.73 -4.99 8.71
CA MET A 7 -8.96 -4.08 7.59
C MET A 7 -8.14 -4.47 6.36
N VAL A 8 -6.85 -4.71 6.50
CA VAL A 8 -5.97 -4.99 5.36
C VAL A 8 -6.26 -6.39 4.77
N GLN A 9 -6.46 -7.40 5.61
CA GLN A 9 -6.79 -8.76 5.15
C GLN A 9 -8.11 -8.80 4.39
N ASN A 10 -9.13 -8.05 4.84
CA ASN A 10 -10.43 -7.99 4.18
C ASN A 10 -10.52 -6.93 3.06
N THR A 11 -9.43 -6.27 2.72
CA THR A 11 -9.34 -5.36 1.56
C THR A 11 -8.30 -5.87 0.57
N VAL A 12 -7.02 -5.51 0.74
CA VAL A 12 -5.92 -5.95 -0.13
C VAL A 12 -5.85 -7.47 -0.23
N GLY A 13 -5.92 -8.16 0.91
CA GLY A 13 -5.88 -9.63 0.94
C GLY A 13 -7.06 -10.26 0.20
N ARG A 14 -8.28 -9.79 0.48
CA ARG A 14 -9.50 -10.27 -0.19
C ARG A 14 -9.49 -10.01 -1.69
N ILE A 15 -9.11 -8.80 -2.14
CA ILE A 15 -9.00 -8.47 -3.56
C ILE A 15 -8.02 -9.42 -4.26
N TYR A 16 -6.87 -9.71 -3.64
CA TYR A 16 -5.93 -10.68 -4.20
C TYR A 16 -6.52 -12.09 -4.27
N LEU A 17 -7.13 -12.59 -3.19
CA LEU A 17 -7.74 -13.93 -3.15
C LEU A 17 -8.92 -14.09 -4.12
N ASP A 18 -9.69 -13.03 -4.35
CA ASP A 18 -10.76 -13.07 -5.35
C ASP A 18 -10.17 -13.27 -6.76
N ASN A 19 -8.97 -12.73 -7.03
CA ASN A 19 -8.21 -12.93 -8.28
C ASN A 19 -7.44 -14.24 -8.33
N ASN A 20 -7.01 -14.76 -7.18
CA ASN A 20 -6.21 -15.96 -7.03
C ASN A 20 -6.85 -16.92 -5.99
N PRO A 21 -7.98 -17.59 -6.30
CA PRO A 21 -8.76 -18.35 -5.31
C PRO A 21 -8.04 -19.56 -4.70
N TYR A 22 -6.96 -20.02 -5.36
CA TYR A 22 -6.17 -21.17 -4.95
C TYR A 22 -4.90 -20.80 -4.17
N SER A 23 -4.70 -19.51 -3.91
CA SER A 23 -3.56 -19.01 -3.15
C SER A 23 -3.53 -19.54 -1.71
N GLU A 24 -2.34 -19.93 -1.26
CA GLU A 24 -2.13 -20.44 0.10
C GLU A 24 -1.96 -19.31 1.12
N ILE A 25 -1.80 -18.05 0.68
CA ILE A 25 -1.68 -16.91 1.60
C ILE A 25 -2.90 -16.77 2.53
N LYS A 26 -4.06 -17.31 2.11
CA LYS A 26 -5.29 -17.33 2.92
C LYS A 26 -5.05 -17.91 4.31
N ASP A 27 -4.23 -18.95 4.42
CA ASP A 27 -3.93 -19.64 5.69
C ASP A 27 -3.15 -18.76 6.67
N ARG A 28 -2.50 -17.69 6.17
CA ARG A 28 -1.75 -16.73 6.98
C ARG A 28 -2.60 -15.54 7.42
N MET A 29 -3.85 -15.43 6.95
CA MET A 29 -4.75 -14.31 7.22
C MET A 29 -5.75 -14.62 8.34
N ASN A 30 -5.28 -14.59 9.59
CA ASN A 30 -6.06 -14.92 10.79
C ASN A 30 -7.35 -14.10 11.04
N TYR A 31 -7.51 -12.96 10.37
CA TYR A 31 -8.65 -12.04 10.52
C TYR A 31 -9.45 -11.90 9.22
N LEU A 32 -9.16 -12.72 8.20
CA LEU A 32 -9.95 -12.78 6.97
C LEU A 32 -11.34 -13.35 7.29
N VAL A 33 -12.37 -12.64 6.86
CA VAL A 33 -13.77 -13.08 6.98
C VAL A 33 -14.17 -13.72 5.67
N GLU A 34 -14.58 -14.97 5.72
CA GLU A 34 -15.16 -15.65 4.56
C GLU A 34 -16.55 -15.09 4.25
N PRO A 35 -16.78 -14.54 3.06
CA PRO A 35 -18.07 -14.00 2.70
C PRO A 35 -19.09 -15.15 2.56
N SER A 36 -20.35 -14.85 2.85
CA SER A 36 -21.44 -15.82 2.69
C SER A 36 -21.67 -16.22 1.23
N GLU A 37 -21.33 -15.32 0.30
CA GLU A 37 -21.42 -15.53 -1.14
C GLU A 37 -20.09 -15.09 -1.80
N PRO A 38 -19.60 -15.80 -2.83
CA PRO A 38 -18.40 -15.40 -3.55
C PRO A 38 -18.61 -14.10 -4.33
N ALA A 39 -17.53 -13.35 -4.56
CA ALA A 39 -17.59 -12.13 -5.36
C ALA A 39 -18.08 -12.43 -6.79
N THR A 40 -19.06 -11.67 -7.27
CA THR A 40 -19.52 -11.77 -8.66
C THR A 40 -18.51 -11.09 -9.60
N PRO A 41 -18.47 -11.48 -10.89
CA PRO A 41 -17.59 -10.85 -11.88
C PRO A 41 -17.69 -9.32 -11.95
N GLU A 42 -18.86 -8.75 -11.67
CA GLU A 42 -19.16 -7.32 -11.73
C GLU A 42 -18.65 -6.55 -10.49
N ASN A 43 -18.58 -7.21 -9.33
CA ASN A 43 -18.19 -6.60 -8.06
C ASN A 43 -16.74 -6.90 -7.66
N LYS A 44 -16.05 -7.71 -8.46
CA LYS A 44 -14.65 -8.06 -8.26
C LYS A 44 -13.75 -7.02 -8.94
N PHE A 45 -12.86 -6.41 -8.16
CA PHE A 45 -11.75 -5.65 -8.72
C PHE A 45 -10.78 -6.62 -9.41
N ARG A 46 -10.54 -6.45 -10.72
CA ARG A 46 -9.61 -7.29 -11.49
C ARG A 46 -8.33 -6.52 -11.77
N PHE A 47 -7.21 -7.21 -11.66
CA PHE A 47 -5.89 -6.72 -12.07
C PHE A 47 -5.15 -7.85 -12.78
N ASP A 48 -4.39 -7.51 -13.81
CA ASP A 48 -3.58 -8.48 -14.56
C ASP A 48 -2.13 -8.52 -14.05
N ASP A 49 -1.65 -7.40 -13.49
CA ASP A 49 -0.34 -7.27 -12.85
C ASP A 49 -0.52 -6.85 -11.38
N ILE A 50 0.23 -7.48 -10.48
CA ILE A 50 0.25 -7.15 -9.04
C ILE A 50 0.62 -5.68 -8.82
N HIS A 51 1.38 -5.05 -9.72
CA HIS A 51 1.68 -3.63 -9.67
C HIS A 51 0.43 -2.73 -9.68
N ASP A 52 -0.69 -3.21 -10.23
CA ASP A 52 -1.97 -2.48 -10.26
C ASP A 52 -2.76 -2.62 -8.95
N LEU A 53 -2.39 -3.55 -8.06
CA LEU A 53 -2.96 -3.69 -6.72
C LEU A 53 -2.41 -2.60 -5.79
N THR A 54 -2.91 -1.38 -5.96
CA THR A 54 -2.46 -0.20 -5.22
C THR A 54 -3.23 -0.01 -3.90
N CYS A 55 -2.52 0.50 -2.89
CA CYS A 55 -3.07 0.82 -1.58
C CYS A 55 -2.58 2.21 -1.13
N ALA A 56 -3.52 3.05 -0.72
CA ALA A 56 -3.25 4.39 -0.23
C ALA A 56 -3.82 4.60 1.17
N ASP A 57 -3.02 5.17 2.07
CA ASP A 57 -3.45 5.63 3.40
C ASP A 57 -3.31 7.16 3.49
N LEU A 58 -4.43 7.89 3.41
CA LEU A 58 -4.46 9.34 3.26
C LEU A 58 -4.42 10.14 4.57
N ALA A 59 -4.27 9.44 5.71
CA ALA A 59 -4.06 10.02 7.02
C ALA A 59 -3.18 9.07 7.84
N CYS A 60 -2.02 8.72 7.28
CA CYS A 60 -1.30 7.52 7.67
C CYS A 60 -0.69 7.57 9.08
N GLY A 61 -0.55 8.75 9.67
CA GLY A 61 -0.01 8.95 11.00
C GLY A 61 1.36 8.30 11.13
N SER A 62 1.49 7.35 12.04
CA SER A 62 2.70 6.55 12.26
C SER A 62 2.89 5.38 11.26
N GLY A 63 2.01 5.25 10.27
CA GLY A 63 2.12 4.26 9.19
C GLY A 63 1.66 2.85 9.57
N HIS A 64 0.74 2.69 10.53
CA HIS A 64 0.31 1.36 10.99
C HIS A 64 -0.40 0.56 9.88
N ILE A 65 -1.30 1.19 9.13
CA ILE A 65 -1.98 0.54 8.00
C ILE A 65 -0.97 0.24 6.91
N LEU A 66 -0.13 1.20 6.53
CA LEU A 66 0.94 1.02 5.54
C LEU A 66 1.83 -0.19 5.84
N ASN A 67 2.22 -0.36 7.11
CA ASN A 67 3.05 -1.48 7.54
C ASN A 67 2.32 -2.84 7.43
N GLU A 68 1.03 -2.91 7.69
CA GLU A 68 0.25 -4.15 7.52
C GLU A 68 -0.01 -4.43 6.04
N CYS A 69 -0.26 -3.40 5.21
CA CYS A 69 -0.33 -3.52 3.76
C CYS A 69 0.98 -4.07 3.18
N PHE A 70 2.12 -3.53 3.62
CA PHE A 70 3.44 -4.00 3.23
C PHE A 70 3.63 -5.50 3.54
N ASP A 71 3.20 -5.99 4.71
CA ASP A 71 3.34 -7.40 5.05
C ASP A 71 2.51 -8.32 4.16
N ILE A 72 1.27 -7.94 3.82
CA ILE A 72 0.41 -8.73 2.93
C ILE A 72 0.95 -8.71 1.51
N LEU A 73 1.28 -7.53 0.98
CA LEU A 73 1.86 -7.40 -0.35
C LEU A 73 3.15 -8.18 -0.46
N TYR A 74 4.02 -8.12 0.56
CA TYR A 74 5.25 -8.91 0.57
C TYR A 74 4.96 -10.41 0.46
N GLN A 75 3.97 -10.93 1.19
CA GLN A 75 3.60 -12.35 1.07
C GLN A 75 3.09 -12.71 -0.33
N ILE A 76 2.27 -11.84 -0.93
CA ILE A 76 1.77 -11.99 -2.30
C ILE A 76 2.94 -12.05 -3.28
N TYR A 77 3.86 -11.08 -3.25
CA TYR A 77 5.01 -11.02 -4.15
C TYR A 77 5.91 -12.27 -4.04
N ILE A 78 6.10 -12.80 -2.82
CA ILE A 78 6.88 -14.03 -2.63
C ILE A 78 6.15 -15.26 -3.20
N GLU A 79 4.83 -15.35 -3.05
CA GLU A 79 4.05 -16.45 -3.64
C GLU A 79 4.09 -16.42 -5.18
N GLU A 80 4.09 -15.22 -5.75
CA GLU A 80 4.18 -14.96 -7.19
C GLU A 80 5.60 -15.15 -7.75
N GLY A 81 6.57 -15.52 -6.90
CA GLY A 81 7.92 -15.92 -7.28
C GLY A 81 8.93 -14.78 -7.38
N TYR A 82 8.61 -13.58 -6.90
CA TYR A 82 9.55 -12.47 -6.89
C TYR A 82 10.66 -12.69 -5.86
N SER A 83 11.86 -12.16 -6.15
CA SER A 83 12.91 -12.12 -5.14
C SER A 83 12.54 -11.15 -4.00
N ARG A 84 13.08 -11.39 -2.80
CA ARG A 84 12.84 -10.51 -1.64
C ARG A 84 13.14 -9.05 -1.93
N ARG A 85 14.23 -8.80 -2.66
CA ARG A 85 14.66 -7.47 -3.06
C ARG A 85 13.66 -6.81 -4.02
N GLN A 86 13.32 -7.49 -5.11
CA GLN A 86 12.35 -6.99 -6.09
C GLN A 86 10.99 -6.73 -5.43
N ALA A 87 10.51 -7.65 -4.58
CA ALA A 87 9.27 -7.47 -3.85
C ALA A 87 9.25 -6.14 -3.08
N ILE A 88 10.31 -5.83 -2.34
CA ILE A 88 10.37 -4.58 -1.56
C ILE A 88 10.43 -3.34 -2.47
N GLU A 89 11.28 -3.37 -3.48
CA GLU A 89 11.42 -2.27 -4.45
C GLU A 89 10.08 -1.98 -5.15
N ASP A 90 9.40 -3.03 -5.63
CA ASP A 90 8.15 -2.93 -6.36
C ASP A 90 6.99 -2.51 -5.44
N ILE A 91 6.91 -3.02 -4.21
CA ILE A 91 5.90 -2.59 -3.23
C ILE A 91 6.00 -1.09 -2.95
N PHE A 92 7.21 -0.57 -2.73
CA PHE A 92 7.42 0.85 -2.49
C PHE A 92 7.16 1.70 -3.73
N LYS A 93 7.44 1.16 -4.92
CA LYS A 93 7.34 1.87 -6.19
C LYS A 93 5.95 1.84 -6.82
N TYR A 94 5.15 0.82 -6.62
CA TYR A 94 3.88 0.65 -7.35
C TYR A 94 2.70 0.55 -6.40
N ASN A 95 2.78 -0.30 -5.37
CA ASN A 95 1.61 -0.61 -4.57
C ASN A 95 1.33 0.41 -3.47
N LEU A 96 2.35 0.83 -2.72
CA LEU A 96 2.12 1.51 -1.44
C LEU A 96 2.30 3.03 -1.54
N SER A 97 1.32 3.77 -1.02
CA SER A 97 1.37 5.24 -0.90
C SER A 97 0.75 5.70 0.43
N GLY A 98 1.38 6.67 1.09
CA GLY A 98 0.87 7.27 2.32
C GLY A 98 0.86 8.79 2.22
N ILE A 99 -0.11 9.44 2.85
CA ILE A 99 -0.14 10.89 3.02
C ILE A 99 -0.43 11.21 4.49
N ASP A 100 0.30 12.18 5.04
CA ASP A 100 -0.07 12.81 6.31
C ASP A 100 0.19 14.32 6.26
N ILE A 101 -0.57 15.09 7.05
CA ILE A 101 -0.37 16.53 7.14
C ILE A 101 0.79 16.88 8.09
N ASP A 102 1.07 16.07 9.12
CA ASP A 102 2.17 16.29 10.05
C ASP A 102 3.47 15.71 9.47
N LEU A 103 4.49 16.56 9.32
CA LEU A 103 5.80 16.15 8.80
C LEU A 103 6.46 15.05 9.65
N ARG A 104 6.26 15.07 10.97
CA ARG A 104 6.81 14.07 11.89
C ARG A 104 6.10 12.73 11.74
N ALA A 105 4.79 12.76 11.50
CA ALA A 105 4.02 11.55 11.18
C ALA A 105 4.57 10.88 9.91
N LYS A 106 4.72 11.66 8.83
CA LYS A 106 5.38 11.21 7.59
C LYS A 106 6.76 10.59 7.87
N GLN A 107 7.63 11.27 8.61
CA GLN A 107 8.97 10.76 8.95
C GLN A 107 8.91 9.43 9.72
N LEU A 108 8.02 9.33 10.70
CA LEU A 108 7.85 8.13 11.51
C LEU A 108 7.33 6.95 10.68
N ALA A 109 6.33 7.19 9.81
CA ALA A 109 5.80 6.19 8.90
C ALA A 109 6.86 5.71 7.89
N THR A 110 7.62 6.63 7.29
CA THR A 110 8.75 6.30 6.40
C THR A 110 9.77 5.42 7.12
N PHE A 111 10.18 5.82 8.34
CA PHE A 111 11.16 5.07 9.12
C PHE A 111 10.67 3.67 9.49
N ALA A 112 9.41 3.55 9.90
CA ALA A 112 8.81 2.26 10.22
C ALA A 112 8.79 1.30 9.02
N LEU A 113 8.43 1.80 7.83
CA LEU A 113 8.44 1.01 6.59
C LEU A 113 9.86 0.57 6.21
N LEU A 114 10.87 1.45 6.33
CA LEU A 114 12.26 1.09 6.05
C LEU A 114 12.80 0.02 7.01
N LEU A 115 12.49 0.12 8.31
CA LEU A 115 12.83 -0.93 9.27
C LEU A 115 12.15 -2.25 8.90
N LYS A 116 10.91 -2.20 8.42
CA LYS A 116 10.17 -3.38 7.99
C LYS A 116 10.77 -4.02 6.74
N ALA A 117 11.17 -3.23 5.76
CA ALA A 117 11.93 -3.70 4.61
C ALA A 117 13.25 -4.37 5.03
N CYS A 118 14.01 -3.72 5.91
CA CYS A 118 15.27 -4.25 6.42
C CYS A 118 15.10 -5.58 7.19
N GLN A 119 13.96 -5.77 7.87
CA GLN A 119 13.62 -7.05 8.52
C GLN A 119 13.38 -8.19 7.52
N LYS A 120 12.91 -7.87 6.30
CA LYS A 120 12.69 -8.87 5.25
C LYS A 120 13.97 -9.14 4.45
N ASP A 121 14.79 -8.11 4.23
CA ASP A 121 16.04 -8.20 3.49
C ASP A 121 17.06 -7.17 4.00
N SER A 122 18.21 -7.65 4.48
CA SER A 122 19.26 -6.81 5.07
C SER A 122 19.95 -5.86 4.08
N SER A 123 19.79 -6.08 2.76
CA SER A 123 20.35 -5.18 1.75
C SER A 123 19.70 -3.79 1.75
N PHE A 124 18.56 -3.61 2.41
CA PHE A 124 17.88 -2.32 2.54
C PHE A 124 18.38 -1.47 3.72
N ILE A 125 19.46 -1.87 4.39
CA ILE A 125 20.08 -1.07 5.44
C ILE A 125 20.55 0.31 4.96
N ASP A 126 20.88 0.42 3.67
CA ASP A 126 21.29 1.65 3.00
C ASP A 126 20.09 2.50 2.52
N ALA A 127 18.87 1.99 2.65
CA ALA A 127 17.63 2.61 2.20
C ALA A 127 17.68 3.12 0.75
N HIS A 128 18.32 2.37 -0.16
CA HIS A 128 18.43 2.76 -1.58
C HIS A 128 17.07 2.89 -2.31
N CYS A 129 16.01 2.29 -1.76
CA CYS A 129 14.63 2.47 -2.20
C CYS A 129 13.78 3.08 -1.07
N MET A 130 13.09 4.18 -1.36
CA MET A 130 12.30 4.93 -0.38
C MET A 130 10.80 4.68 -0.57
N PRO A 131 10.02 4.46 0.50
CA PRO A 131 8.57 4.36 0.40
C PRO A 131 7.95 5.71 0.07
N ARG A 132 6.84 5.71 -0.69
CA ARG A 132 6.09 6.93 -1.05
C ARG A 132 5.18 7.37 0.09
N VAL A 133 5.76 7.95 1.13
CA VAL A 133 5.01 8.65 2.18
C VAL A 133 5.19 10.15 1.98
N LEU A 134 4.11 10.82 1.64
CA LEU A 134 4.07 12.23 1.26
C LEU A 134 3.55 13.08 2.42
N ASN A 135 3.99 14.32 2.48
CA ASN A 135 3.33 15.34 3.29
C ASN A 135 2.36 16.13 2.42
N MET A 136 1.28 16.66 3.02
CA MET A 136 0.35 17.49 2.28
C MET A 136 1.06 18.76 1.75
N PRO A 137 0.88 19.13 0.46
CA PRO A 137 1.43 20.37 -0.07
C PRO A 137 0.80 21.57 0.64
N LYS A 138 1.48 22.74 0.56
CA LYS A 138 0.91 23.98 1.10
C LYS A 138 -0.46 24.22 0.46
N PRO A 139 -1.50 24.61 1.24
CA PRO A 139 -2.79 24.97 0.67
C PRO A 139 -2.61 26.03 -0.41
N TYR A 140 -3.28 25.85 -1.55
CA TYR A 140 -3.26 26.86 -2.61
C TYR A 140 -3.86 28.17 -2.07
N ALA A 141 -3.15 29.27 -2.28
CA ALA A 141 -3.70 30.60 -2.02
C ALA A 141 -4.90 30.83 -2.94
N LYS A 142 -5.97 31.48 -2.43
CA LYS A 142 -7.19 31.79 -3.22
C LYS A 142 -6.91 32.50 -4.54
N GLU A 143 -5.79 33.22 -4.61
CA GLU A 143 -5.30 33.95 -5.79
C GLU A 143 -4.92 33.01 -6.95
N ASN A 144 -4.62 31.74 -6.66
CA ASN A 144 -4.25 30.71 -7.63
C ASN A 144 -5.43 29.82 -8.05
N LEU A 145 -6.66 30.11 -7.60
CA LEU A 145 -7.85 29.29 -7.86
C LEU A 145 -8.62 29.69 -9.14
N ASN A 146 -8.03 30.53 -10.00
CA ASN A 146 -8.69 31.05 -11.20
C ASN A 146 -8.53 30.16 -12.46
N GLY A 147 -7.84 29.02 -12.36
CA GLY A 147 -7.70 28.06 -13.47
C GLY A 147 -8.82 27.02 -13.51
N ASP A 148 -9.01 26.35 -14.64
CA ASP A 148 -9.94 25.22 -14.76
C ASP A 148 -9.35 23.96 -14.09
N ILE A 149 -10.21 23.06 -13.58
CA ILE A 149 -9.82 21.84 -12.84
C ILE A 149 -8.79 20.97 -13.62
N GLU A 150 -8.80 21.02 -14.96
CA GLU A 150 -7.81 20.31 -15.79
C GLU A 150 -6.38 20.86 -15.60
N GLU A 151 -6.19 22.18 -15.46
CA GLU A 151 -4.89 22.76 -15.11
C GLU A 151 -4.41 22.34 -13.71
N PHE A 152 -5.34 21.99 -12.81
CA PHE A 152 -5.01 21.55 -11.45
C PHE A 152 -4.47 20.12 -11.38
N LEU A 153 -4.86 19.24 -12.31
CA LEU A 153 -4.48 17.82 -12.29
C LEU A 153 -3.20 17.53 -13.07
N ASP A 154 -2.82 18.39 -14.02
CA ASP A 154 -1.71 18.14 -14.95
C ASP A 154 -0.31 18.45 -14.41
N GLY A 155 -0.18 18.80 -13.12
CA GLY A 155 1.10 18.76 -12.39
C GLY A 155 2.25 19.59 -12.97
N LYS A 156 1.99 20.56 -13.84
CA LYS A 156 3.03 21.44 -14.40
C LYS A 156 3.27 22.64 -13.49
N GLN A 157 4.22 22.50 -12.58
CA GLN A 157 5.11 23.59 -12.15
C GLN A 157 6.54 23.08 -12.02
#